data_AF-A0A1F3Y801-F1
#
_entry.id   AF-A0A1F3Y801-F1
#
_cell.length_a   1.000
_cell.length_b   1.000
_cell.length_c   1.000
_cell.angle_alpha   90.00
_cell.angle_beta   90.00
_cell.angle_gamma   90.00
#
_symmetry.space_group_name_H-M   'P 1'
#
loop_
_entity.id
_entity.type
_entity.pdbx_description
1 polymer ?
#
loop_
_entity_poly.entity_id
_entity_poly.type
_entity_poly.pdbx_seq_one_letter_code
_entity_poly.pdbx_strand_id
1 'polypeptide(L)'
;MKKLLILWAVIFSWSAQATPEWIPSWCTVESWCLQKATECSVTHVTNPRGFYQGHSQYSILRKAVVLCREDYHSVVRRVITGPVETVPFSGALEDSESFARANALRLCRAYREDWVGAAPSCE
;
A
#
# COMPACT_ATOMS: atom_id res chain seq x y z
N MET A 1 10.43 -21.37 53.89
CA MET A 1 10.78 -20.41 52.81
C MET A 1 10.55 -21.11 51.47
N LYS A 2 9.42 -20.86 50.79
CA LYS A 2 9.06 -21.50 49.51
C LYS A 2 9.47 -20.56 48.37
N LYS A 3 10.42 -20.98 47.52
CA LYS A 3 10.83 -20.26 46.30
C LYS A 3 9.84 -20.60 45.18
N LEU A 4 9.05 -19.63 44.73
CA LEU A 4 8.26 -19.74 43.50
C LEU A 4 9.18 -19.54 42.30
N LEU A 5 9.25 -20.54 41.43
CA LEU A 5 9.84 -20.45 40.10
C LEU A 5 8.76 -19.99 39.13
N ILE A 6 8.88 -18.76 38.62
CA ILE A 6 8.02 -18.22 37.56
C ILE A 6 8.67 -18.61 36.23
N LEU A 7 8.09 -19.62 35.56
CA LEU A 7 8.40 -19.95 34.18
C LEU A 7 7.80 -18.88 33.26
N TRP A 8 8.66 -18.09 32.64
CA TRP A 8 8.29 -17.21 31.53
C TRP A 8 8.10 -18.04 30.27
N ALA A 9 6.86 -18.39 29.95
CA ALA A 9 6.51 -18.91 28.62
C ALA A 9 6.56 -17.75 27.62
N VAL A 10 7.63 -17.68 26.83
CA VAL A 10 7.71 -16.79 25.66
C VAL A 10 6.83 -17.38 24.57
N ILE A 11 5.62 -16.85 24.43
CA ILE A 11 4.71 -17.19 23.33
C ILE A 11 5.25 -16.47 22.09
N PHE A 12 5.94 -17.21 21.23
CA PHE A 12 6.25 -16.77 19.86
C PHE A 12 4.95 -16.78 19.05
N SER A 13 4.24 -15.65 19.05
CA SER A 13 3.11 -15.42 18.16
C SER A 13 3.63 -15.28 16.73
N TRP A 14 3.72 -16.39 15.99
CA TRP A 14 3.91 -16.35 14.54
C TRP A 14 2.65 -15.72 13.95
N SER A 15 2.73 -14.43 13.66
CA SER A 15 1.70 -13.75 12.89
C SER A 15 1.67 -14.43 11.52
N ALA A 16 0.65 -15.24 11.24
CA ALA A 16 0.38 -15.69 9.89
C ALA A 16 0.17 -14.43 9.05
N GLN A 17 1.20 -14.02 8.31
CA GLN A 17 1.11 -12.92 7.36
C GLN A 17 0.07 -13.35 6.33
N ALA A 18 -1.10 -12.71 6.39
CA ALA A 18 -2.15 -12.93 5.41
C ALA A 18 -1.55 -12.68 4.02
N THR A 19 -1.50 -13.73 3.20
CA THR A 19 -1.12 -13.59 1.80
C THR A 19 -2.13 -12.67 1.13
N PRO A 20 -1.69 -11.62 0.41
CA PRO A 20 -2.58 -10.74 -0.33
C PRO A 20 -3.56 -11.54 -1.21
N GLU A 21 -4.82 -11.12 -1.27
CA GLU A 21 -5.91 -11.85 -1.94
C GLU A 21 -5.63 -12.19 -3.42
N TRP A 22 -4.81 -11.38 -4.09
CA TRP A 22 -4.41 -11.57 -5.49
C TRP A 22 -3.29 -12.59 -5.70
N ILE A 23 -2.69 -13.11 -4.62
CA ILE A 23 -1.68 -14.16 -4.68
C ILE A 23 -2.38 -15.52 -4.50
N PRO A 24 -2.17 -16.48 -5.41
CA PRO A 24 -2.79 -17.80 -5.27
C PRO A 24 -2.39 -18.46 -3.94
N SER A 25 -3.35 -19.10 -3.28
CA SER A 25 -3.17 -19.71 -1.95
C SER A 25 -2.14 -20.86 -1.92
N TRP A 26 -1.78 -21.41 -3.08
CA TRP A 26 -0.74 -22.43 -3.25
C TRP A 26 0.65 -21.84 -3.51
N CYS A 27 0.80 -20.52 -3.38
CA CYS A 27 2.06 -19.79 -3.47
C CYS A 27 2.44 -19.17 -2.12
N THR A 28 3.75 -19.03 -1.88
CA THR A 28 4.32 -18.33 -0.70
C THR A 28 5.02 -17.06 -1.17
N VAL A 29 4.82 -15.95 -0.44
CA VAL A 29 5.46 -14.66 -0.76
C VAL A 29 6.90 -14.64 -0.23
N GLU A 30 7.87 -14.43 -1.11
CA GLU A 30 9.27 -14.20 -0.70
C GLU A 30 9.54 -12.72 -0.45
N SER A 31 9.06 -11.87 -1.37
CA SER A 31 9.22 -10.43 -1.27
C SER A 31 8.10 -9.71 -2.01
N TRP A 32 7.89 -8.44 -1.69
CA TRP A 32 6.93 -7.58 -2.38
C TRP A 32 7.50 -6.18 -2.53
N CYS A 33 7.01 -5.45 -3.52
CA CYS A 33 7.34 -4.05 -3.74
C CYS A 33 6.10 -3.29 -4.24
N LEU A 34 6.16 -1.96 -4.15
CA LEU A 34 5.15 -1.06 -4.72
C LEU A 34 5.73 -0.28 -5.89
N GLN A 35 4.97 -0.20 -6.98
CA GLN A 35 5.34 0.58 -8.15
C GLN A 35 4.26 1.63 -8.44
N LYS A 36 4.71 2.82 -8.87
CA LYS A 36 3.84 3.87 -9.42
C LYS A 36 3.21 3.37 -10.73
N ALA A 37 1.88 3.46 -10.84
CA ALA A 37 1.17 3.14 -12.07
C ALA A 37 0.76 4.39 -12.84
N THR A 38 0.32 5.45 -12.15
CA THR A 38 -0.06 6.73 -12.75
C THR A 38 0.52 7.91 -11.98
N GLU A 39 0.49 9.09 -12.62
CA GLU A 39 0.80 10.38 -11.98
C GLU A 39 -0.41 10.91 -11.20
N CYS A 40 -0.15 11.81 -10.25
CA CYS A 40 -1.21 12.52 -9.52
C CYS A 40 -2.03 13.42 -10.46
N SER A 41 -3.36 13.28 -10.44
CA SER A 41 -4.29 14.11 -11.19
C SER A 41 -5.44 14.61 -10.30
N VAL A 42 -5.94 15.83 -10.57
CA VAL A 42 -7.15 16.34 -9.92
C VAL A 42 -8.35 15.64 -10.53
N THR A 43 -9.22 15.08 -9.69
CA THR A 43 -10.46 14.44 -10.14
C THR A 43 -11.59 15.45 -10.16
N HIS A 44 -11.80 16.17 -9.05
CA HIS A 44 -12.85 17.16 -8.90
C HIS A 44 -12.56 18.12 -7.76
N VAL A 45 -13.39 19.16 -7.64
CA VAL A 45 -13.38 20.12 -6.52
C VAL A 45 -14.79 20.14 -5.93
N THR A 46 -14.89 20.09 -4.60
CA THR A 46 -16.15 20.29 -3.88
C THR A 46 -16.18 21.68 -3.24
N ASN A 47 -17.38 22.19 -2.93
CA ASN A 47 -17.55 23.47 -2.24
C ASN A 47 -18.27 23.32 -0.88
N PRO A 48 -17.61 22.75 0.14
CA PRO A 48 -18.20 22.64 1.46
C PRO A 48 -18.20 24.00 2.18
N ARG A 49 -19.39 24.48 2.57
CA ARG A 49 -19.58 25.67 3.44
C ARG A 49 -18.98 26.97 2.87
N GLY A 50 -18.95 27.11 1.54
CA GLY A 50 -18.42 28.31 0.87
C GLY A 50 -16.91 28.27 0.60
N PHE A 51 -16.21 27.24 1.07
CA PHE A 51 -14.78 27.01 0.78
C PHE A 51 -14.63 25.94 -0.31
N TYR A 52 -13.47 25.89 -0.96
CA TYR A 52 -13.15 24.91 -1.98
C TYR A 52 -12.28 23.80 -1.43
N GLN A 53 -12.55 22.55 -1.81
CA GLN A 53 -11.71 21.40 -1.47
C GLN A 53 -11.36 20.63 -2.74
N GLY A 54 -10.06 20.51 -3.01
CA GLY A 54 -9.55 19.76 -4.16
C GLY A 54 -9.43 18.28 -3.84
N HIS A 55 -9.86 17.43 -4.77
CA HIS A 55 -9.70 16.00 -4.69
C HIS A 55 -8.79 15.54 -5.83
N SER A 56 -7.77 14.75 -5.50
CA SER A 56 -6.82 14.19 -6.45
C SER A 56 -6.74 12.68 -6.27
N GLN A 57 -6.21 11.99 -7.28
CA GLN A 57 -5.91 10.58 -7.16
C GLN A 57 -4.62 10.24 -7.90
N TYR A 58 -4.05 9.11 -7.53
CA TYR A 58 -3.02 8.41 -8.30
C TYR A 58 -3.25 6.92 -8.16
N SER A 59 -2.51 6.13 -8.94
CA SER A 59 -2.63 4.68 -8.93
C SER A 59 -1.27 4.03 -8.67
N ILE A 60 -1.32 2.93 -7.96
CA ILE A 60 -0.17 2.08 -7.63
C ILE A 60 -0.44 0.64 -8.07
N LEU A 61 0.64 -0.12 -8.18
CA LEU A 61 0.64 -1.56 -8.43
C LEU A 61 1.49 -2.22 -7.37
N ARG A 62 1.03 -3.37 -6.86
CA ARG A 62 1.85 -4.25 -6.03
C ARG A 62 2.47 -5.31 -6.90
N LYS A 63 3.73 -5.62 -6.67
CA LYS A 63 4.39 -6.79 -7.25
C LYS A 63 4.90 -7.66 -6.12
N ALA A 64 4.79 -8.96 -6.30
CA ALA A 64 5.32 -9.93 -5.35
C ALA A 64 6.12 -10.97 -6.11
N VAL A 65 7.28 -11.29 -5.54
CA VAL A 65 8.01 -12.49 -5.89
C VAL A 65 7.46 -13.61 -5.03
N VAL A 66 7.01 -14.67 -5.68
CA VAL A 66 6.34 -15.79 -5.03
C VAL A 66 6.95 -17.12 -5.45
N LEU A 67 6.93 -18.08 -4.53
CA LEU A 67 7.24 -19.48 -4.78
C LEU A 67 5.93 -20.27 -4.84
N CYS A 68 5.65 -20.83 -6.00
CA CYS A 68 4.41 -21.49 -6.32
C CYS A 68 4.64 -22.98 -6.55
N ARG A 69 3.81 -23.85 -5.96
CA ARG A 69 3.86 -25.30 -6.22
C ARG A 69 3.10 -25.63 -7.51
N GLU A 70 3.80 -26.04 -8.57
CA GLU A 70 3.13 -26.39 -9.84
C GLU A 70 2.73 -27.87 -9.88
N ASP A 71 3.62 -28.76 -9.44
CA ASP A 71 3.37 -30.20 -9.29
C ASP A 71 3.89 -30.71 -7.94
N TYR A 72 3.69 -32.00 -7.64
CA TYR A 72 4.11 -32.63 -6.37
C TYR A 72 5.62 -32.48 -6.07
N HIS A 73 6.44 -32.24 -7.09
CA HIS A 73 7.90 -32.13 -6.96
C HIS A 73 8.50 -30.81 -7.46
N SER A 74 7.70 -29.86 -7.94
CA SER A 74 8.20 -28.60 -8.53
C SER A 74 7.71 -27.38 -7.76
N VAL A 75 8.68 -26.56 -7.32
CA VAL A 75 8.42 -25.21 -6.81
C VAL A 75 9.02 -24.24 -7.81
N VAL A 76 8.18 -23.37 -8.37
CA VAL A 76 8.58 -22.40 -9.39
C VAL A 76 8.47 -21.00 -8.81
N ARG A 77 9.54 -20.24 -8.97
CA ARG A 77 9.59 -18.82 -8.60
C ARG A 77 8.98 -17.99 -9.72
N ARG A 78 7.99 -17.16 -9.39
CA ARG A 78 7.27 -16.30 -10.34
C ARG A 78 7.12 -14.89 -9.76
N VAL A 79 6.94 -13.92 -10.64
CA VAL A 79 6.54 -12.56 -10.26
C VAL A 79 5.06 -12.40 -10.60
N ILE A 80 4.24 -12.08 -9.60
CA ILE A 80 2.82 -11.78 -9.80
C ILE A 80 2.63 -10.29 -9.56
N THR A 81 1.89 -9.64 -10.46
CA THR A 81 1.48 -8.24 -10.32
C THR A 81 0.04 -8.21 -9.87
N GLY A 82 -0.23 -7.53 -8.76
CA GLY A 82 -1.57 -7.31 -8.24
C GLY A 82 -2.38 -6.31 -9.08
N PRO A 83 -3.63 -6.05 -8.69
CA PRO A 83 -4.47 -5.09 -9.38
C PRO A 83 -3.95 -3.66 -9.24
N VAL A 84 -4.36 -2.79 -10.17
CA VAL A 84 -4.14 -1.35 -10.06
C VAL A 84 -5.03 -0.81 -8.94
N GLU A 85 -4.42 -0.32 -7.86
CA GLU A 85 -5.14 0.30 -6.74
C GLU A 85 -5.16 1.82 -6.94
N THR A 86 -6.34 2.43 -6.87
CA THR A 86 -6.49 3.89 -6.91
C THR A 86 -6.47 4.45 -5.49
N VAL A 87 -5.62 5.44 -5.26
CA VAL A 87 -5.45 6.09 -3.97
C VAL A 87 -6.06 7.49 -4.05
N PRO A 88 -7.21 7.71 -3.38
CA PRO A 88 -7.82 9.03 -3.33
C PRO A 88 -7.08 9.93 -2.33
N PHE A 89 -7.04 11.22 -2.64
CA PHE A 89 -6.47 12.25 -1.78
C PHE A 89 -7.40 13.48 -1.76
N SER A 90 -7.59 14.07 -0.59
CA SER A 90 -8.34 15.33 -0.44
C SER A 90 -7.47 16.37 0.24
N GLY A 91 -7.38 17.56 -0.35
CA GLY A 91 -6.68 18.69 0.23
C GLY A 91 -7.41 19.33 1.40
N ALA A 92 -6.80 20.37 1.96
CA ALA A 92 -7.46 21.25 2.93
C ALA A 92 -8.57 22.09 2.25
N LEU A 93 -9.38 22.74 3.09
CA LEU A 93 -10.33 23.75 2.62
C LEU A 93 -9.56 25.04 2.29
N GLU A 94 -9.85 25.62 1.13
CA GLU A 94 -9.18 26.81 0.62
C GLU A 94 -10.21 27.86 0.18
N ASP A 95 -9.81 29.13 0.21
CA ASP A 95 -10.67 30.26 -0.18
C ASP A 95 -10.84 30.39 -1.70
N SER A 96 -10.07 29.65 -2.50
CA SER A 96 -10.19 29.64 -3.95
C SER A 96 -10.09 28.25 -4.55
N GLU A 97 -10.80 28.04 -5.66
CA GLU A 97 -10.75 26.80 -6.42
C GLU A 97 -9.33 26.49 -6.93
N SER A 98 -8.59 27.51 -7.39
CA SER A 98 -7.24 27.32 -7.91
C SER A 98 -6.26 26.87 -6.82
N PHE A 99 -6.36 27.45 -5.62
CA PHE A 99 -5.56 27.01 -4.47
C PHE A 99 -5.95 25.61 -4.02
N ALA A 100 -7.25 25.29 -3.97
CA ALA A 100 -7.74 23.95 -3.63
C ALA A 100 -7.17 22.87 -4.57
N ARG A 101 -7.18 23.12 -5.89
CA ARG A 101 -6.62 22.22 -6.90
C ARG A 101 -5.10 22.06 -6.73
N ALA A 102 -4.39 23.17 -6.60
CA ALA A 102 -2.92 23.16 -6.45
C ALA A 102 -2.48 22.45 -5.17
N ASN A 103 -3.17 22.70 -4.04
CA ASN A 103 -2.86 22.08 -2.77
C ASN A 103 -3.11 20.57 -2.82
N ALA A 104 -4.25 20.13 -3.36
CA ALA A 104 -4.55 18.71 -3.52
C ALA A 104 -3.50 17.96 -4.37
N LEU A 105 -3.06 18.54 -5.49
CA LEU A 105 -1.99 17.96 -6.31
C LEU A 105 -0.65 17.90 -5.57
N ARG A 106 -0.27 18.98 -4.89
CA ARG A 106 0.99 19.06 -4.14
C ARG A 106 1.04 17.97 -3.07
N LEU A 107 -0.03 17.84 -2.29
CA LEU A 107 -0.11 16.84 -1.23
C LEU A 107 -0.17 15.41 -1.78
N CYS A 108 -0.89 15.18 -2.89
CA CYS A 108 -0.88 13.90 -3.57
C CYS A 108 0.54 13.48 -3.96
N ARG A 109 1.33 14.40 -4.55
CA ARG A 109 2.71 14.12 -4.97
C ARG A 109 3.61 13.79 -3.79
N ALA A 110 3.55 14.59 -2.72
CA ALA A 110 4.32 14.36 -1.51
C ALA A 110 4.00 12.99 -0.88
N TYR A 111 2.71 12.69 -0.70
CA TYR A 111 2.30 11.41 -0.13
C TYR A 111 2.70 10.21 -1.01
N ARG A 112 2.58 10.36 -2.34
CA ARG A 112 3.01 9.33 -3.30
C ARG A 112 4.51 9.07 -3.19
N GLU A 113 5.33 10.09 -3.00
CA GLU A 113 6.77 9.95 -2.82
C GLU A 113 7.13 9.28 -1.50
N ASP A 114 6.52 9.72 -0.40
CA ASP A 114 6.75 9.13 0.93
C ASP A 114 6.31 7.66 0.97
N TRP A 115 5.12 7.37 0.46
CA TRP A 115 4.53 6.04 0.56
C TRP A 115 5.18 5.02 -0.38
N VAL A 116 5.44 5.40 -1.64
CA VAL A 116 6.17 4.53 -2.57
C VAL A 116 7.64 4.43 -2.17
N GLY A 117 8.25 5.51 -1.70
CA GLY A 117 9.64 5.53 -1.25
C GLY A 117 9.88 4.70 0.01
N ALA A 118 8.88 4.56 0.88
CA ALA A 118 8.95 3.67 2.05
C ALA A 118 8.77 2.18 1.71
N ALA A 119 8.29 1.85 0.51
CA ALA A 119 8.12 0.46 0.09
C ALA A 119 9.47 -0.14 -0.35
N PRO A 120 9.65 -1.47 -0.24
CA PRO A 120 10.82 -2.14 -0.81
C PRO A 120 10.93 -1.85 -2.31
N SER A 121 12.16 -1.69 -2.83
CA SER A 121 12.39 -1.45 -4.25
C SER A 121 12.04 -2.68 -5.09
N CYS A 122 11.61 -2.44 -6.34
CA CYS A 122 11.27 -3.49 -7.31
C CYS A 122 12.47 -3.94 -8.17
N GLU A 123 13.71 -3.79 -7.69
CA GLU A 123 14.95 -4.07 -8.45
C GLU A 123 15.08 -5.54 -8.91
#